data_AF-A0A2H0LR10-F1
#
_entry.id   AF-A0A2H0LR10-F1
#
_cell.length_a   1.000
_cell.length_b   1.000
_cell.length_c   1.000
_cell.angle_alpha   90.00
_cell.angle_beta   90.00
_cell.angle_gamma   90.00
#
_symmetry.space_group_name_H-M   'P 1'
#
loop_
_entity.id
_entity.type
_entity.pdbx_description
1 polymer ?
#
loop_
_entity_poly.entity_id
_entity_poly.type
_entity_poly.pdbx_seq_one_letter_code
_entity_poly.pdbx_strand_id
1 'polypeptide(L)'
;MPLIQTIRLTMPYSTINRLPKQFLVIGMISLISFLKVSCLLAEEDVKINILAMNPSETTALTTSINQPLPPEVKPEDIVEAANLQVKYDQEKGAYYLTGEVTLNPKETKTIPVKVKNVWLISDEELAEARADLAENVKNLQGTDFQETAQLLEQKVSEKLAQIEEERTKAVGMRQRIELYRAHVQELNTIKREISSVQSLKRLKAEQAEGVRTAKFVITAENPSPEVRTMTVRAELPKDITGMDVLDKAGFLLLYDDAGKRFSVEKEDKLEGKEKKKYEIILRDIWYIPQSELDYLRKQTETILEHLTGSNYEDFAVKQTDFIFENLDAIEALQAEVAGAPALEDKIRAHVLNTSRFTLAKQKLKDLQDLLLEIPMERQETVVDQIRKAVKSLSNIIDIIKLGFKPDLSTTWWIILGLIAFLFIMATSFYVIWVSKLKDTKTVKKKSKDDGKKTAAAGTPAPPNAAAPPK
;
A
#
# COMPACT_ATOMS: atom_id res chain seq x y z
N MET A 1 92.87 5.50 4.66
CA MET A 1 92.90 5.95 6.08
C MET A 1 91.78 6.96 6.29
N PRO A 2 91.08 6.98 7.43
CA PRO A 2 90.36 5.95 8.19
C PRO A 2 88.82 6.16 7.97
N LEU A 3 87.81 5.56 8.61
CA LEU A 3 87.65 4.65 9.75
C LEU A 3 86.34 3.86 9.57
N ILE A 4 86.37 2.63 10.03
CA ILE A 4 85.32 1.61 10.03
C ILE A 4 84.29 1.91 11.13
N GLN A 5 83.00 1.76 10.84
CA GLN A 5 82.02 1.35 11.86
C GLN A 5 81.00 0.36 11.28
N THR A 6 80.96 -0.79 11.94
CA THR A 6 80.22 -2.01 11.60
C THR A 6 78.94 -2.02 12.42
N ILE A 7 77.76 -2.07 11.79
CA ILE A 7 76.50 -2.43 12.45
C ILE A 7 75.94 -3.66 11.73
N ARG A 8 76.03 -4.81 12.41
CA ARG A 8 75.33 -6.05 12.06
C ARG A 8 73.94 -6.00 12.69
N LEU A 9 72.89 -6.03 11.87
CA LEU A 9 71.53 -6.36 12.28
C LEU A 9 71.14 -7.69 11.62
N THR A 10 71.16 -8.74 12.43
CA THR A 10 70.62 -10.06 12.11
C THR A 10 69.10 -10.02 12.30
N MET A 11 68.34 -10.18 11.21
CA MET A 11 66.90 -10.47 11.27
C MET A 11 66.68 -11.99 11.17
N PRO A 12 65.90 -12.61 12.06
CA PRO A 12 65.57 -14.02 11.97
C PRO A 12 64.49 -14.28 10.92
N TYR A 13 64.83 -15.13 9.96
CA TYR A 13 63.91 -15.80 9.04
C TYR A 13 63.11 -16.86 9.81
N SER A 14 61.84 -16.59 10.12
CA SER A 14 60.76 -17.59 10.31
C SER A 14 59.49 -16.81 10.63
N THR A 15 58.46 -16.74 9.79
CA THR A 15 57.45 -17.80 9.66
C THR A 15 56.55 -17.43 8.48
N ILE A 16 56.88 -17.94 7.28
CA ILE A 16 55.96 -18.01 6.15
C ILE A 16 55.44 -19.45 6.14
N ASN A 17 54.25 -19.66 6.69
CA ASN A 17 53.31 -20.76 6.40
C ASN A 17 52.40 -21.01 7.60
N ARG A 18 51.18 -20.47 7.53
CA ARG A 18 49.91 -21.07 8.01
C ARG A 18 48.82 -20.01 7.90
N LEU A 19 48.42 -19.69 6.66
CA LEU A 19 47.09 -19.14 6.44
C LEU A 19 46.08 -20.25 6.73
N PRO A 20 45.13 -20.06 7.66
CA PRO A 20 44.17 -21.09 7.98
C PRO A 20 43.18 -21.23 6.81
N LYS A 21 43.05 -22.45 6.29
CA LYS A 21 42.08 -22.86 5.25
C LYS A 21 40.60 -22.56 5.60
N GLN A 22 40.33 -21.95 6.75
CA GLN A 22 38.99 -21.59 7.24
C GLN A 22 38.47 -20.25 6.68
N PHE A 23 39.32 -19.37 6.14
CA PHE A 23 38.85 -18.14 5.47
C PHE A 23 38.24 -18.38 4.08
N LEU A 24 38.48 -19.53 3.46
CA LEU A 24 37.98 -19.85 2.12
C LEU A 24 36.52 -20.36 2.13
N VAL A 25 36.03 -20.85 3.27
CA VAL A 25 34.66 -21.41 3.39
C VAL A 25 33.61 -20.33 3.72
N ILE A 26 33.99 -19.29 4.48
CA ILE A 26 33.07 -18.19 4.83
C ILE A 26 32.85 -17.24 3.62
N GLY A 27 33.88 -17.08 2.75
CA GLY A 27 33.74 -16.34 1.49
C GLY A 27 32.81 -17.01 0.48
N MET A 28 32.74 -18.34 0.45
CA MET A 28 31.92 -19.07 -0.53
C MET A 28 30.43 -19.16 -0.13
N ILE A 29 30.11 -19.11 1.17
CA ILE A 29 28.72 -19.09 1.66
C ILE A 29 28.08 -17.69 1.51
N SER A 30 28.88 -16.62 1.57
CA SER A 30 28.40 -15.25 1.30
C SER A 30 28.07 -15.02 -0.19
N LEU A 31 28.83 -15.64 -1.09
CA LEU A 31 28.65 -15.49 -2.54
C LEU A 31 27.38 -16.20 -3.07
N ILE A 32 26.94 -17.29 -2.43
CA ILE A 32 25.72 -18.03 -2.82
C ILE A 32 24.45 -17.31 -2.35
N SER A 33 24.52 -16.51 -1.28
CA SER A 33 23.39 -15.69 -0.81
C SER A 33 23.19 -14.41 -1.64
N PHE A 34 24.23 -13.93 -2.34
CA PHE A 34 24.14 -12.74 -3.20
C PHE A 34 23.62 -13.04 -4.62
N LEU A 35 23.66 -14.29 -5.08
CA LEU A 35 23.22 -14.65 -6.43
C LEU A 35 21.70 -14.80 -6.60
N LYS A 36 20.91 -14.62 -5.54
CA LYS A 36 19.43 -14.76 -5.58
C LYS A 36 18.66 -13.44 -5.82
N VAL A 37 19.34 -12.30 -5.89
CA VAL A 37 18.67 -10.97 -5.89
C VAL A 37 18.60 -10.31 -7.28
N SER A 38 19.03 -10.98 -8.34
CA SER A 38 19.03 -10.39 -9.70
C SER A 38 18.23 -11.16 -10.74
N CYS A 39 17.16 -11.85 -10.33
CA CYS A 39 16.05 -12.06 -11.24
C CYS A 39 15.27 -10.74 -11.30
N LEU A 40 15.84 -9.76 -12.01
CA LEU A 40 15.06 -8.67 -12.59
C LEU A 40 13.90 -9.35 -13.32
N LEU A 41 12.69 -9.13 -12.81
CA LEU A 41 11.43 -9.51 -13.43
C LEU A 41 11.52 -9.11 -14.90
N ALA A 42 11.79 -10.09 -15.77
CA ALA A 42 11.64 -9.90 -17.19
C ALA A 42 10.15 -9.66 -17.37
N GLU A 43 9.79 -8.39 -17.57
CA GLU A 43 8.43 -7.96 -17.81
C GLU A 43 7.92 -8.75 -19.03
N GLU A 44 6.94 -9.63 -18.80
CA GLU A 44 6.49 -10.55 -19.84
C GLU A 44 5.81 -9.75 -20.95
N ASP A 45 6.43 -9.62 -22.12
CA ASP A 45 5.76 -9.06 -23.29
C ASP A 45 4.59 -9.97 -23.73
N VAL A 46 3.41 -9.39 -23.86
CA VAL A 46 2.20 -10.05 -24.37
C VAL A 46 2.12 -9.87 -25.88
N LYS A 47 1.88 -10.97 -26.60
CA LYS A 47 1.64 -10.96 -28.05
C LYS A 47 0.14 -11.00 -28.35
N ILE A 48 -0.38 -9.93 -28.93
CA ILE A 48 -1.74 -9.87 -29.48
C ILE A 48 -1.65 -10.24 -30.97
N ASN A 49 -2.27 -11.36 -31.35
CA ASN A 49 -2.29 -11.82 -32.72
C ASN A 49 -3.53 -11.28 -33.45
N ILE A 50 -3.33 -10.39 -34.42
CA ILE A 50 -4.40 -9.87 -35.27
C ILE A 50 -4.47 -10.73 -36.53
N LEU A 51 -5.64 -11.31 -36.80
CA LEU A 51 -5.86 -12.17 -37.97
C LEU A 51 -6.50 -11.34 -39.09
N ALA A 52 -5.79 -11.22 -40.21
CA ALA A 52 -6.32 -10.65 -41.43
C ALA A 52 -6.45 -11.76 -42.49
N MET A 53 -7.62 -11.88 -43.12
CA MET A 53 -7.88 -12.92 -44.13
C MET A 53 -8.36 -12.27 -45.43
N ASN A 54 -7.85 -12.76 -46.56
CA ASN A 54 -8.36 -12.43 -47.88
C ASN A 54 -9.33 -13.52 -48.35
N PRO A 55 -10.64 -13.25 -48.44
CA PRO A 55 -11.61 -14.24 -48.91
C PRO A 55 -11.59 -14.45 -50.43
N SER A 56 -10.91 -13.60 -51.22
CA SER A 56 -10.88 -13.73 -52.69
C SER A 56 -10.01 -14.90 -53.13
N GLU A 57 -10.49 -15.62 -54.15
CA GLU A 57 -9.77 -16.75 -54.73
C GLU A 57 -8.77 -16.35 -55.82
N THR A 58 -8.95 -15.16 -56.40
CA THR A 58 -8.26 -14.77 -57.65
C THR A 58 -7.53 -13.44 -57.56
N THR A 59 -7.87 -12.56 -56.62
CA THR A 59 -7.30 -11.20 -56.54
C THR A 59 -6.67 -10.91 -55.18
N ALA A 60 -5.48 -10.29 -55.21
CA ALA A 60 -4.89 -9.72 -54.00
C ALA A 60 -5.72 -8.51 -53.56
N LEU A 61 -6.02 -8.41 -52.26
CA LEU A 61 -6.85 -7.36 -51.68
C LEU A 61 -6.07 -6.65 -50.57
N THR A 62 -6.06 -5.33 -50.61
CA THR A 62 -5.62 -4.50 -49.49
C THR A 62 -6.78 -4.40 -48.50
N THR A 63 -6.62 -5.03 -47.34
CA THR A 63 -7.63 -5.01 -46.28
C THR A 63 -7.24 -3.98 -45.23
N SER A 64 -8.17 -3.08 -44.89
CA SER A 64 -8.01 -2.16 -43.78
C SER A 64 -8.26 -2.88 -42.45
N ILE A 65 -7.27 -2.90 -41.58
CA ILE A 65 -7.37 -3.45 -40.23
C ILE A 65 -7.84 -2.33 -39.31
N ASN A 66 -8.89 -2.60 -38.54
CA ASN A 66 -9.34 -1.74 -37.44
C ASN A 66 -9.62 -2.63 -36.22
N GLN A 67 -8.59 -2.80 -35.38
CA GLN A 67 -8.67 -3.66 -34.20
C GLN A 67 -8.65 -2.80 -32.94
N PRO A 68 -9.73 -2.79 -32.12
CA PRO A 68 -9.71 -2.12 -30.84
C PRO A 68 -8.76 -2.84 -29.87
N LEU A 69 -7.98 -2.07 -29.13
CA LEU A 69 -7.18 -2.55 -28.01
C LEU A 69 -8.02 -2.50 -26.72
N PRO A 70 -7.72 -3.36 -25.72
CA PRO A 70 -8.31 -3.23 -24.40
C PRO A 70 -8.05 -1.82 -23.82
N PRO A 71 -9.03 -1.22 -23.12
CA PRO A 71 -8.93 0.16 -22.61
C PRO A 71 -7.79 0.36 -21.61
N GLU A 72 -7.26 -0.72 -21.03
CA GLU A 72 -6.13 -0.68 -20.10
C GLU A 72 -4.78 -0.41 -20.78
N VAL A 73 -4.67 -0.62 -22.11
CA VAL A 73 -3.42 -0.48 -22.86
C VAL A 73 -3.25 0.96 -23.33
N LYS A 74 -2.14 1.60 -22.94
CA LYS A 74 -1.74 2.93 -23.41
C LYS A 74 -0.79 2.83 -24.62
N PRO A 75 -0.59 3.93 -25.38
CA PRO A 75 0.36 3.93 -26.50
C PRO A 75 1.79 3.59 -26.08
N GLU A 76 2.17 3.98 -24.86
CA GLU A 76 3.49 3.71 -24.26
C GLU A 76 3.72 2.21 -23.99
N ASP A 77 2.65 1.44 -23.81
CA ASP A 77 2.73 0.01 -23.55
C ASP A 77 2.95 -0.81 -24.83
N ILE A 78 2.84 -0.20 -26.02
CA ILE A 78 2.95 -0.89 -27.31
C ILE A 78 4.42 -0.92 -27.73
N VAL A 79 5.08 -2.06 -27.49
CA VAL A 79 6.50 -2.26 -27.82
C VAL A 79 6.71 -2.40 -29.33
N GLU A 80 5.83 -3.12 -30.03
CA GLU A 80 5.95 -3.36 -31.48
C GLU A 80 4.58 -3.35 -32.14
N ALA A 81 4.28 -2.28 -32.88
CA ALA A 81 2.98 -2.07 -33.55
C ALA A 81 2.88 -2.69 -34.96
N ALA A 82 3.91 -3.40 -35.44
CA ALA A 82 3.92 -4.11 -36.73
C ALA A 82 3.45 -3.26 -37.95
N ASN A 83 3.90 -2.00 -38.03
CA ASN A 83 3.51 -0.99 -39.03
C ASN A 83 2.05 -0.52 -38.97
N LEU A 84 1.32 -0.83 -37.90
CA LEU A 84 -0.01 -0.29 -37.63
C LEU A 84 0.09 1.05 -36.90
N GLN A 85 -0.80 1.99 -37.23
CA GLN A 85 -0.95 3.27 -36.55
C GLN A 85 -1.91 3.14 -35.38
N VAL A 86 -1.48 3.58 -34.20
CA VAL A 86 -2.33 3.66 -33.01
C VAL A 86 -3.14 4.96 -33.07
N LYS A 87 -4.46 4.85 -32.98
CA LYS A 87 -5.38 6.00 -32.90
C LYS A 87 -6.27 5.88 -31.67
N TYR A 88 -6.75 7.01 -31.16
CA TYR A 88 -7.67 7.05 -30.01
C TYR A 88 -9.11 7.27 -30.49
N ASP A 89 -10.03 6.45 -30.01
CA ASP A 89 -11.47 6.58 -30.26
C ASP A 89 -12.11 7.28 -29.04
N GLN A 90 -12.53 8.53 -29.21
CA GLN A 90 -13.15 9.32 -28.13
C GLN A 90 -14.52 8.77 -27.71
N GLU A 91 -15.26 8.13 -28.61
CA GLU A 91 -16.59 7.59 -28.30
C GLU A 91 -16.49 6.34 -27.42
N LYS A 92 -15.47 5.51 -27.69
CA LYS A 92 -15.24 4.26 -26.95
C LYS A 92 -14.25 4.39 -25.81
N GLY A 93 -13.56 5.53 -25.71
CA GLY A 93 -12.55 5.79 -24.70
C GLY A 93 -11.36 4.82 -24.77
N ALA A 94 -11.04 4.30 -25.95
CA ALA A 94 -10.03 3.25 -26.13
C ALA A 94 -9.15 3.48 -27.35
N TYR A 95 -7.91 2.96 -27.30
CA TYR A 95 -7.02 2.97 -28.44
C TYR A 95 -7.37 1.85 -29.42
N TYR A 96 -7.12 2.08 -30.71
CA TYR A 96 -7.32 1.10 -31.77
C TYR A 96 -6.16 1.15 -32.76
N LEU A 97 -5.86 -0.01 -33.34
CA LEU A 97 -4.81 -0.17 -34.33
C LEU A 97 -5.42 -0.10 -35.73
N THR A 98 -4.87 0.80 -36.55
CA THR A 98 -5.25 1.00 -37.94
C THR A 98 -4.10 0.77 -38.89
N GLY A 99 -4.34 0.07 -39.99
CA GLY A 99 -3.35 -0.06 -41.05
C GLY A 99 -3.89 -0.82 -42.23
N GLU A 100 -3.17 -0.76 -43.35
CA GLU A 100 -3.50 -1.47 -44.56
C GLU A 100 -2.51 -2.61 -44.76
N VAL A 101 -3.03 -3.80 -45.07
CA VAL A 101 -2.20 -4.97 -45.38
C VAL A 101 -2.67 -5.60 -46.67
N THR A 102 -1.76 -5.68 -47.64
CA THR A 102 -1.98 -6.39 -48.88
C THR A 102 -1.83 -7.89 -48.64
N LEU A 103 -2.89 -8.65 -48.95
CA LEU A 103 -2.95 -10.09 -48.79
C LEU A 103 -3.16 -10.76 -50.16
N ASN A 104 -2.44 -11.83 -50.44
CA ASN A 104 -2.63 -12.64 -51.64
C ASN A 104 -3.98 -13.39 -51.59
N PRO A 105 -4.48 -13.92 -52.73
CA PRO A 105 -5.71 -14.70 -52.74
C PRO A 105 -5.64 -15.87 -51.75
N LYS A 106 -6.70 -16.05 -50.94
CA LYS A 106 -6.79 -17.05 -49.86
C LYS A 106 -5.69 -16.98 -48.79
N GLU A 107 -4.92 -15.89 -48.72
CA GLU A 107 -3.89 -15.72 -47.68
C GLU A 107 -4.53 -15.32 -46.34
N THR A 108 -4.11 -15.99 -45.27
CA THR A 108 -4.36 -15.56 -43.89
C THR A 108 -3.04 -15.14 -43.28
N LYS A 109 -2.95 -13.87 -42.88
CA LYS A 109 -1.74 -13.31 -42.28
C LYS A 109 -2.01 -12.97 -40.83
N THR A 110 -1.19 -13.52 -39.94
CA THR A 110 -1.18 -13.17 -38.52
C THR A 110 -0.18 -12.05 -38.29
N ILE A 111 -0.65 -10.93 -37.76
CA ILE A 111 0.17 -9.76 -37.45
C ILE A 111 0.35 -9.74 -35.93
N PRO A 112 1.54 -10.10 -35.41
CA PRO A 112 1.80 -10.09 -33.99
C PRO A 112 2.09 -8.65 -33.55
N VAL A 113 1.32 -8.15 -32.59
CA VAL A 113 1.56 -6.88 -31.91
C VAL A 113 2.08 -7.20 -30.52
N LYS A 114 3.27 -6.68 -30.17
CA LYS A 114 3.83 -6.86 -28.82
C LYS A 114 3.42 -5.69 -27.94
N VAL A 115 2.86 -6.01 -26.79
CA VAL A 115 2.39 -5.07 -25.78
C VAL A 115 2.98 -5.49 -24.44
N LYS A 116 3.47 -4.54 -23.66
CA LYS A 116 3.90 -4.75 -22.27
C LYS A 116 2.72 -5.27 -21.43
N ASN A 117 2.98 -6.19 -20.51
CA ASN A 117 1.90 -6.78 -19.70
C ASN A 117 1.36 -5.80 -18.67
N VAL A 118 0.31 -5.06 -19.04
CA VAL A 118 -0.42 -4.15 -18.14
C VAL A 118 -1.44 -4.85 -17.24
N TRP A 119 -1.70 -6.14 -17.46
CA TRP A 119 -2.71 -6.92 -16.74
C TRP A 119 -2.11 -7.69 -15.55
N LEU A 120 -1.20 -7.05 -14.83
CA LEU A 120 -0.57 -7.57 -13.64
C LEU A 120 -0.77 -6.56 -12.50
N ILE A 121 -1.37 -7.02 -11.40
CA ILE A 121 -1.38 -6.26 -10.16
C ILE A 121 0.01 -6.41 -9.54
N SER A 122 0.66 -5.29 -9.24
CA SER A 122 2.03 -5.30 -8.71
C SER A 122 2.05 -5.90 -7.30
N ASP A 123 3.16 -6.52 -6.93
CA ASP A 123 3.37 -7.00 -5.55
C ASP A 123 3.32 -5.87 -4.54
N GLU A 124 3.72 -4.67 -4.96
CA GLU A 124 3.71 -3.44 -4.17
C GLU A 124 2.28 -3.03 -3.81
N GLU A 125 1.34 -3.04 -4.76
CA GLU A 125 -0.07 -2.70 -4.50
C GLU A 125 -0.72 -3.68 -3.51
N LEU A 126 -0.41 -4.98 -3.60
CA LEU A 126 -0.90 -5.98 -2.66
C LEU A 126 -0.24 -5.83 -1.28
N ALA A 127 1.07 -5.51 -1.24
CA ALA A 127 1.79 -5.29 0.00
C ALA A 127 1.31 -4.04 0.74
N GLU A 128 1.05 -2.95 0.02
CA GLU A 128 0.47 -1.70 0.55
C GLU A 128 -0.90 -1.98 1.18
N ALA A 129 -1.80 -2.67 0.47
CA ALA A 129 -3.12 -3.01 1.01
C ALA A 129 -3.03 -3.87 2.28
N ARG A 130 -2.06 -4.78 2.37
CA ARG A 130 -1.81 -5.58 3.59
C ARG A 130 -1.26 -4.73 4.73
N ALA A 131 -0.32 -3.84 4.43
CA ALA A 131 0.28 -2.94 5.41
C ALA A 131 -0.76 -1.99 6.01
N ASP A 132 -1.59 -1.38 5.16
CA ASP A 132 -2.70 -0.51 5.57
C ASP A 132 -3.68 -1.25 6.48
N LEU A 133 -4.10 -2.46 6.09
CA LEU A 133 -5.00 -3.27 6.88
C LEU A 133 -4.39 -3.63 8.25
N ALA A 134 -3.15 -4.10 8.27
CA ALA A 134 -2.45 -4.50 9.50
C ALA A 134 -2.25 -3.31 10.45
N GLU A 135 -1.87 -2.13 9.93
CA GLU A 135 -1.78 -0.90 10.73
C GLU A 135 -3.16 -0.51 11.28
N ASN A 136 -4.21 -0.61 10.46
CA ASN A 136 -5.56 -0.30 10.89
C ASN A 136 -6.04 -1.21 12.03
N VAL A 137 -5.80 -2.52 11.92
CA VAL A 137 -6.16 -3.51 12.95
C VAL A 137 -5.34 -3.31 14.22
N LYS A 138 -4.02 -3.08 14.09
CA LYS A 138 -3.12 -2.83 15.23
C LYS A 138 -3.62 -1.66 16.07
N ASN A 139 -4.05 -0.57 15.43
CA ASN A 139 -4.54 0.62 16.11
C ASN A 139 -5.91 0.42 16.80
N LEU A 140 -6.65 -0.63 16.41
CA LEU A 140 -7.92 -1.05 17.02
C LEU A 140 -7.75 -2.14 18.09
N GLN A 141 -6.54 -2.62 18.35
CA GLN A 141 -6.29 -3.53 19.46
C GLN A 141 -6.65 -2.87 20.80
N GLY A 142 -7.32 -3.62 21.68
CA GLY A 142 -7.82 -3.15 22.97
C GLY A 142 -9.10 -2.31 22.90
N THR A 143 -9.85 -2.39 21.80
CA THR A 143 -11.14 -1.67 21.63
C THR A 143 -12.31 -2.63 21.53
N ASP A 144 -13.52 -2.11 21.74
CA ASP A 144 -14.78 -2.85 21.49
C ASP A 144 -14.91 -3.29 20.02
N PHE A 145 -14.16 -2.68 19.11
CA PHE A 145 -14.13 -3.01 17.68
C PHE A 145 -13.03 -4.00 17.29
N GLN A 146 -12.23 -4.48 18.24
CA GLN A 146 -11.09 -5.35 17.95
C GLN A 146 -11.54 -6.65 17.24
N GLU A 147 -12.60 -7.29 17.72
CA GLU A 147 -13.11 -8.53 17.12
C GLU A 147 -13.58 -8.31 15.68
N THR A 148 -14.32 -7.22 15.45
CA THR A 148 -14.77 -6.82 14.10
C THR A 148 -13.59 -6.53 13.18
N ALA A 149 -12.56 -5.84 13.68
CA ALA A 149 -11.35 -5.54 12.93
C ALA A 149 -10.57 -6.83 12.56
N GLN A 150 -10.44 -7.78 13.49
CA GLN A 150 -9.80 -9.07 13.24
C GLN A 150 -10.57 -9.93 12.24
N LEU A 151 -11.90 -9.96 12.31
CA LEU A 151 -12.73 -10.68 11.35
C LEU A 151 -12.58 -10.09 9.95
N LEU A 152 -12.54 -8.75 9.85
CA LEU A 152 -12.30 -8.08 8.58
C LEU A 152 -10.87 -8.32 8.07
N GLU A 153 -9.87 -8.31 8.96
CA GLU A 153 -8.48 -8.63 8.62
C GLU A 153 -8.37 -10.00 7.97
N GLN A 154 -8.99 -11.00 8.59
CA GLN A 154 -9.01 -12.38 8.09
C GLN A 154 -9.67 -12.45 6.71
N LYS A 155 -10.87 -11.85 6.56
CA LYS A 155 -11.62 -11.84 5.30
C LYS A 155 -10.84 -11.15 4.18
N VAL A 156 -10.24 -9.99 4.45
CA VAL A 156 -9.48 -9.24 3.44
C VAL A 156 -8.18 -9.98 3.10
N SER A 157 -7.50 -10.56 4.09
CA SER A 157 -6.28 -11.33 3.88
C SER A 157 -6.53 -12.57 3.02
N GLU A 158 -7.66 -13.25 3.21
CA GLU A 158 -8.09 -14.39 2.38
C GLU A 158 -8.29 -13.97 0.92
N LYS A 159 -9.00 -12.86 0.67
CA LYS A 159 -9.17 -12.32 -0.69
C LYS A 159 -7.84 -11.93 -1.34
N LEU A 160 -6.96 -11.26 -0.60
CA LEU A 160 -5.63 -10.89 -1.11
C LEU A 160 -4.78 -12.13 -1.43
N ALA A 161 -4.87 -13.18 -0.61
CA ALA A 161 -4.22 -14.46 -0.88
C ALA A 161 -4.80 -15.15 -2.13
N GLN A 162 -6.12 -15.08 -2.33
CA GLN A 162 -6.78 -15.59 -3.52
C GLN A 162 -6.30 -14.87 -4.80
N ILE A 163 -6.23 -13.53 -4.78
CA ILE A 163 -5.70 -12.73 -5.90
C ILE A 163 -4.25 -13.16 -6.22
N GLU A 164 -3.42 -13.34 -5.20
CA GLU A 164 -2.03 -13.76 -5.38
C GLU A 164 -1.91 -15.17 -5.95
N GLU A 165 -2.71 -16.11 -5.48
CA GLU A 165 -2.76 -17.48 -6.00
C GLU A 165 -3.20 -17.51 -7.47
N GLU A 166 -4.30 -16.81 -7.80
CA GLU A 166 -4.86 -16.78 -9.15
C GLU A 166 -3.92 -16.12 -10.16
N ARG A 167 -3.12 -15.13 -9.73
CA ARG A 167 -2.08 -14.51 -10.56
C ARG A 167 -0.99 -15.48 -11.00
N THR A 168 -0.67 -16.50 -10.19
CA THR A 168 0.35 -17.51 -10.54
C THR A 168 -0.16 -18.59 -11.50
N LYS A 169 -1.47 -18.65 -11.76
CA LYS A 169 -2.07 -19.66 -12.64
C LYS A 169 -1.76 -19.31 -14.09
N ALA A 170 -1.17 -20.26 -14.81
CA ALA A 170 -0.94 -20.14 -16.25
C ALA A 170 -2.29 -20.21 -17.00
N VAL A 171 -2.88 -19.05 -17.28
CA VAL A 171 -4.14 -18.92 -18.03
C VAL A 171 -3.92 -18.26 -19.39
N GLY A 172 -4.85 -18.51 -20.32
CA GLY A 172 -4.83 -17.84 -21.63
C GLY A 172 -5.05 -16.33 -21.52
N MET A 173 -4.61 -15.57 -22.53
CA MET A 173 -4.58 -14.10 -22.46
C MET A 173 -5.95 -13.47 -22.16
N ARG A 174 -7.00 -13.94 -22.84
CA ARG A 174 -8.37 -13.45 -22.60
C ARG A 174 -8.79 -13.64 -21.15
N GLN A 175 -8.52 -14.82 -20.60
CA GLN A 175 -8.83 -15.14 -19.20
C GLN A 175 -7.97 -14.30 -18.24
N ARG A 176 -6.70 -14.03 -18.58
CA ARG A 176 -5.83 -13.13 -17.80
C ARG A 176 -6.41 -11.72 -17.70
N ILE A 177 -6.92 -11.17 -18.81
CA ILE A 177 -7.59 -9.85 -18.81
C ILE A 177 -8.85 -9.87 -17.95
N GLU A 178 -9.67 -10.92 -18.07
CA GLU A 178 -10.89 -11.08 -17.28
C GLU A 178 -10.60 -11.19 -15.77
N LEU A 179 -9.60 -12.00 -15.38
CA LEU A 179 -9.14 -12.13 -14.00
C LEU A 179 -8.56 -10.81 -13.47
N TYR A 180 -7.73 -10.12 -14.26
CA TYR A 180 -7.19 -8.82 -13.87
C TYR A 180 -8.30 -7.81 -13.54
N ARG A 181 -9.32 -7.70 -14.39
CA ARG A 181 -10.47 -6.80 -14.14
C ARG A 181 -11.24 -7.18 -12.89
N ALA A 182 -11.47 -8.47 -12.67
CA ALA A 182 -12.11 -8.98 -11.46
C ALA A 182 -11.29 -8.62 -10.21
N HIS A 183 -9.98 -8.84 -10.24
CA HIS A 183 -9.08 -8.53 -9.15
C HIS A 183 -8.97 -7.02 -8.88
N VAL A 184 -8.95 -6.17 -9.90
CA VAL A 184 -8.99 -4.70 -9.72
C VAL A 184 -10.28 -4.28 -9.01
N GLN A 185 -11.42 -4.86 -9.38
CA GLN A 185 -12.70 -4.60 -8.68
C GLN A 185 -12.70 -5.10 -7.24
N GLU A 186 -12.11 -6.28 -7.00
CA GLU A 186 -11.97 -6.86 -5.68
C GLU A 186 -11.04 -6.03 -4.80
N LEU A 187 -9.91 -5.57 -5.33
CA LEU A 187 -8.95 -4.70 -4.66
C LEU A 187 -9.57 -3.35 -4.31
N ASN A 188 -10.37 -2.76 -5.21
CA ASN A 188 -11.15 -1.55 -4.90
C ASN A 188 -12.19 -1.79 -3.81
N THR A 189 -12.75 -3.00 -3.73
CA THR A 189 -13.66 -3.38 -2.64
C THR A 189 -12.92 -3.55 -1.32
N ILE A 190 -11.73 -4.16 -1.35
CA ILE A 190 -10.83 -4.27 -0.20
C ILE A 190 -10.44 -2.88 0.30
N LYS A 191 -10.04 -1.96 -0.58
CA LYS A 191 -9.72 -0.57 -0.22
C LYS A 191 -10.88 0.12 0.50
N ARG A 192 -12.12 -0.06 0.04
CA ARG A 192 -13.33 0.45 0.72
C ARG A 192 -13.58 -0.22 2.07
N GLU A 193 -13.40 -1.54 2.16
CA GLU A 193 -13.48 -2.29 3.43
C GLU A 193 -12.42 -1.76 4.43
N ILE A 194 -11.18 -1.49 3.99
CA ILE A 194 -10.12 -0.88 4.81
C ILE A 194 -10.51 0.53 5.28
N SER A 195 -11.06 1.38 4.40
CA SER A 195 -11.56 2.71 4.79
C SER A 195 -12.70 2.65 5.81
N SER A 196 -13.51 1.58 5.80
CA SER A 196 -14.53 1.38 6.84
C SER A 196 -13.90 1.13 8.21
N VAL A 197 -12.74 0.48 8.29
CA VAL A 197 -11.96 0.32 9.53
C VAL A 197 -11.44 1.66 10.05
N GLN A 198 -11.02 2.54 9.14
CA GLN A 198 -10.64 3.90 9.52
C GLN A 198 -11.83 4.67 10.11
N SER A 199 -13.04 4.42 9.63
CA SER A 199 -14.26 4.98 10.25
C SER A 199 -14.47 4.47 11.68
N LEU A 200 -14.11 3.21 11.98
CA LEU A 200 -14.13 2.67 13.35
C LEU A 200 -13.08 3.34 14.25
N LYS A 201 -11.89 3.67 13.71
CA LYS A 201 -10.90 4.48 14.45
C LYS A 201 -11.47 5.82 14.85
N ARG A 202 -12.21 6.48 13.94
CA ARG A 202 -12.89 7.75 14.24
C ARG A 202 -13.88 7.58 15.39
N LEU A 203 -14.70 6.53 15.36
CA LEU A 203 -15.65 6.23 16.45
C LEU A 203 -14.94 5.98 17.80
N LYS A 204 -13.77 5.34 17.80
CA LYS A 204 -12.95 5.17 19.02
C LYS A 204 -12.42 6.51 19.53
N ALA A 205 -11.87 7.34 18.65
CA ALA A 205 -11.39 8.67 19.04
C ALA A 205 -12.55 9.49 19.65
N GLU A 206 -13.74 9.41 19.04
CA GLU A 206 -14.97 10.00 19.58
C GLU A 206 -15.40 9.39 20.92
N GLN A 207 -15.19 8.09 21.17
CA GLN A 207 -15.46 7.48 22.49
C GLN A 207 -14.47 7.95 23.57
N ALA A 208 -13.19 8.13 23.21
CA ALA A 208 -12.14 8.52 24.14
C ALA A 208 -12.20 10.02 24.50
N GLU A 209 -12.42 10.87 23.51
CA GLU A 209 -12.49 12.33 23.69
C GLU A 209 -13.90 12.84 24.01
N GLY A 210 -14.91 11.98 23.87
CA GLY A 210 -16.32 12.35 23.84
C GLY A 210 -16.76 12.82 22.46
N VAL A 211 -18.02 12.55 22.12
CA VAL A 211 -18.59 12.98 20.84
C VAL A 211 -18.62 14.50 20.82
N ARG A 212 -17.80 15.12 19.96
CA ARG A 212 -17.85 16.57 19.77
C ARG A 212 -19.22 16.95 19.22
N THR A 213 -19.81 17.96 19.83
CA THR A 213 -21.16 18.40 19.48
C THR A 213 -21.14 19.82 18.91
N ALA A 214 -22.07 20.08 18.00
CA ALA A 214 -22.35 21.39 17.44
C ALA A 214 -23.82 21.73 17.69
N LYS A 215 -24.08 22.95 18.15
CA LYS A 215 -25.43 23.43 18.40
C LYS A 215 -26.00 24.01 17.12
N PHE A 216 -27.15 23.50 16.70
CA PHE A 216 -27.94 24.07 15.61
C PHE A 216 -29.13 24.81 16.20
N VAL A 217 -29.13 26.14 16.09
CA VAL A 217 -30.14 27.00 16.71
C VAL A 217 -31.21 27.37 15.69
N ILE A 218 -32.45 26.92 15.91
CA ILE A 218 -33.60 27.28 15.10
C ILE A 218 -34.37 28.37 15.82
N THR A 219 -34.62 29.50 15.16
CA THR A 219 -35.45 30.57 15.72
C THR A 219 -36.81 30.59 15.02
N ALA A 220 -37.88 30.50 15.80
CA ALA A 220 -39.24 30.70 15.33
C ALA A 220 -39.80 31.97 15.96
N GLU A 221 -40.48 32.78 15.15
CA GLU A 221 -41.17 33.99 15.59
C GLU A 221 -42.63 33.91 15.16
N ASN A 222 -43.54 34.14 16.10
CA ASN A 222 -44.95 34.30 15.78
C ASN A 222 -45.22 35.75 15.37
N PRO A 223 -45.52 36.05 14.09
CA PRO A 223 -45.77 37.43 13.66
C PRO A 223 -47.14 37.97 14.16
N SER A 224 -48.03 37.09 14.63
CA SER A 224 -49.37 37.47 15.09
C SER A 224 -49.32 37.95 16.55
N PRO A 225 -50.18 38.90 16.97
CA PRO A 225 -50.38 39.23 18.37
C PRO A 225 -51.19 38.17 19.14
N GLU A 226 -51.77 37.19 18.46
CA GLU A 226 -52.56 36.10 19.07
C GLU A 226 -51.74 34.81 19.13
N VAL A 227 -52.09 33.94 20.08
CA VAL A 227 -51.46 32.63 20.24
C VAL A 227 -51.82 31.74 19.04
N ARG A 228 -50.82 31.18 18.36
CA ARG A 228 -51.03 30.31 17.19
C ARG A 228 -50.17 29.06 17.25
N THR A 229 -50.74 27.94 16.80
CA THR A 229 -49.96 26.74 16.50
C THR A 229 -49.27 26.93 15.16
N MET A 230 -47.96 26.79 15.12
CA MET A 230 -47.15 26.95 13.92
C MET A 230 -46.24 25.74 13.74
N THR A 231 -46.06 25.34 12.49
CA THR A 231 -45.07 24.33 12.11
C THR A 231 -43.72 25.01 11.92
N VAL A 232 -42.79 24.73 12.81
CA VAL A 232 -41.40 25.18 12.73
C VAL A 232 -40.63 24.15 11.92
N ARG A 233 -40.10 24.56 10.77
CA ARG A 233 -39.28 23.73 9.89
C ARG A 233 -37.94 24.38 9.61
N ALA A 234 -36.87 23.59 9.67
CA ALA A 234 -35.53 24.02 9.27
C ALA A 234 -34.84 22.92 8.47
N GLU A 235 -34.08 23.31 7.44
CA GLU A 235 -33.22 22.40 6.69
C GLU A 235 -31.89 22.23 7.42
N LEU A 236 -31.42 20.99 7.55
CA LEU A 236 -30.07 20.72 8.05
C LEU A 236 -29.05 20.91 6.91
N PRO A 237 -27.77 21.17 7.25
CA PRO A 237 -26.69 21.16 6.26
C PRO A 237 -26.66 19.85 5.47
N LYS A 238 -26.27 19.91 4.20
CA LYS A 238 -26.30 18.74 3.29
C LYS A 238 -25.44 17.57 3.75
N ASP A 239 -24.38 17.86 4.50
CA ASP A 239 -23.42 16.86 4.96
C ASP A 239 -23.91 16.10 6.21
N ILE A 240 -24.97 16.59 6.86
CA ILE A 240 -25.54 15.99 8.07
C ILE A 240 -26.48 14.84 7.68
N THR A 241 -26.21 13.66 8.22
CA THR A 241 -27.06 12.48 8.09
C THR A 241 -27.95 12.31 9.32
N GLY A 242 -28.95 11.41 9.24
CA GLY A 242 -29.80 11.12 10.39
C GLY A 242 -29.08 10.55 11.60
N MET A 243 -27.87 9.99 11.43
CA MET A 243 -27.04 9.48 12.54
C MET A 243 -26.24 10.58 13.25
N ASP A 244 -26.12 11.75 12.63
CA ASP A 244 -25.39 12.89 13.17
C ASP A 244 -26.28 13.76 14.08
N VAL A 245 -27.60 13.52 14.12
CA VAL A 245 -28.52 14.24 15.01
C VAL A 245 -28.59 13.51 16.35
N LEU A 246 -27.90 14.06 17.36
CA LEU A 246 -27.77 13.45 18.70
C LEU A 246 -28.98 13.76 19.59
N ASP A 247 -29.46 15.01 19.58
CA ASP A 247 -30.68 15.43 20.26
C ASP A 247 -31.58 16.21 19.30
N LYS A 248 -32.79 15.69 19.09
CA LYS A 248 -33.79 16.26 18.19
C LYS A 248 -34.62 17.37 18.83
N ALA A 249 -34.56 17.59 20.15
CA ALA A 249 -35.41 18.56 20.87
C ALA A 249 -36.93 18.42 20.59
N GLY A 250 -37.37 17.19 20.32
CA GLY A 250 -38.75 16.86 19.94
C GLY A 250 -39.14 17.17 18.49
N PHE A 251 -38.19 17.50 17.62
CA PHE A 251 -38.44 17.62 16.18
C PHE A 251 -38.50 16.24 15.50
N LEU A 252 -39.36 16.13 14.51
CA LEU A 252 -39.39 15.03 13.55
C LEU A 252 -38.32 15.25 12.50
N LEU A 253 -37.54 14.21 12.22
CA LEU A 253 -36.50 14.23 11.18
C LEU A 253 -37.10 13.69 9.88
N LEU A 254 -37.12 14.51 8.83
CA LEU A 254 -37.66 14.19 7.52
C LEU A 254 -36.55 14.27 6.48
N TYR A 255 -36.45 13.27 5.60
CA TYR A 255 -35.53 13.33 4.46
C TYR A 255 -36.21 13.98 3.26
N ASP A 256 -35.61 15.03 2.71
CA ASP A 256 -36.05 15.65 1.47
C ASP A 256 -35.25 15.05 0.29
N ASP A 257 -35.91 14.24 -0.52
CA ASP A 257 -35.31 13.55 -1.67
C ASP A 257 -34.91 14.53 -2.78
N ALA A 258 -35.64 15.63 -2.95
CA ALA A 258 -35.32 16.66 -3.95
C ALA A 258 -34.05 17.43 -3.58
N GLY A 259 -33.93 17.83 -2.31
CA GLY A 259 -32.78 18.52 -1.76
C GLY A 259 -31.62 17.62 -1.36
N LYS A 260 -31.81 16.29 -1.37
CA LYS A 260 -30.93 15.24 -0.84
C LYS A 260 -30.38 15.56 0.55
N ARG A 261 -31.22 16.12 1.43
CA ARG A 261 -30.81 16.57 2.76
C ARG A 261 -31.89 16.30 3.79
N PHE A 262 -31.49 16.22 5.05
CA PHE A 262 -32.44 16.09 6.14
C PHE A 262 -33.02 17.47 6.53
N SER A 263 -34.26 17.47 6.99
CA SER A 263 -34.93 18.62 7.57
C SER A 263 -35.59 18.21 8.88
N VAL A 264 -35.77 19.18 9.77
CA VAL A 264 -36.37 18.99 11.08
C VAL A 264 -37.65 19.78 11.15
N GLU A 265 -38.72 19.15 11.63
CA GLU A 265 -40.06 19.73 11.69
C GLU A 265 -40.72 19.51 13.05
N LYS A 266 -41.34 20.54 13.61
CA LYS A 266 -42.07 20.48 14.89
C LYS A 266 -43.25 21.42 14.88
N GLU A 267 -44.41 20.94 15.28
CA GLU A 267 -45.55 21.80 15.59
C GLU A 267 -45.42 22.31 17.03
N ASP A 268 -45.49 23.63 17.22
CA ASP A 268 -45.45 24.23 18.55
C ASP A 268 -46.46 25.39 18.63
N LYS A 269 -46.95 25.65 19.84
CA LYS A 269 -47.89 26.73 20.13
C LYS A 269 -47.10 27.93 20.65
N LEU A 270 -47.05 28.99 19.86
CA LEU A 270 -46.29 30.21 20.16
C LEU A 270 -47.23 31.31 20.62
N GLU A 271 -46.86 32.03 21.68
CA GLU A 271 -47.58 33.22 22.13
C GLU A 271 -47.47 34.36 21.11
N GLY A 272 -48.32 35.38 21.26
CA GLY A 272 -48.33 36.52 20.34
C GLY A 272 -47.01 37.28 20.37
N LYS A 273 -46.37 37.46 19.20
CA LYS A 273 -45.04 38.08 19.07
C LYS A 273 -43.89 37.37 19.81
N GLU A 274 -44.08 36.13 20.24
CA GLU A 274 -43.04 35.35 20.91
C GLU A 274 -41.93 34.97 19.93
N LYS A 275 -40.68 35.14 20.36
CA LYS A 275 -39.48 34.60 19.71
C LYS A 275 -38.97 33.42 20.51
N LYS A 276 -39.16 32.21 19.98
CA LYS A 276 -38.72 30.97 20.63
C LYS A 276 -37.51 30.40 19.90
N LYS A 277 -36.47 30.06 20.66
CA LYS A 277 -35.26 29.41 20.15
C LYS A 277 -35.30 27.93 20.52
N TYR A 278 -34.95 27.08 19.56
CA TYR A 278 -34.77 25.65 19.75
C TYR A 278 -33.32 25.32 19.46
N GLU A 279 -32.72 24.48 20.30
CA GLU A 279 -31.35 23.99 20.11
C GLU A 279 -31.41 22.50 19.77
N ILE A 280 -30.90 22.13 18.60
CA ILE A 280 -30.69 20.74 18.20
C ILE A 280 -29.20 20.45 18.37
N ILE A 281 -28.88 19.31 18.98
CA ILE A 281 -27.50 18.91 19.19
C ILE A 281 -27.10 17.98 18.04
N LEU A 282 -26.14 18.43 17.24
CA LEU A 282 -25.56 17.67 16.14
C LEU A 282 -24.18 17.14 16.55
N ARG A 283 -23.74 16.06 15.91
CA ARG A 283 -22.35 15.61 15.89
C ARG A 283 -21.55 16.63 15.08
N ASP A 284 -20.40 17.06 15.61
CA ASP A 284 -19.52 18.00 14.92
C ASP A 284 -18.69 17.27 13.85
N ILE A 285 -19.32 17.01 12.70
CA ILE A 285 -18.69 16.38 11.54
C ILE A 285 -17.68 17.29 10.81
N TRP A 286 -17.63 18.56 11.19
CA TRP A 286 -16.80 19.60 10.58
C TRP A 286 -15.40 19.67 11.22
N TYR A 287 -15.20 18.98 12.33
CA TYR A 287 -13.92 18.85 12.99
C TYR A 287 -13.05 17.77 12.31
N ILE A 288 -11.90 18.17 11.79
CA ILE A 288 -10.81 17.25 11.40
C ILE A 288 -10.14 16.76 12.68
N PRO A 289 -10.06 15.44 12.93
CA PRO A 289 -9.44 14.90 14.14
C PRO A 289 -7.96 15.23 14.25
N GLN A 290 -7.48 15.57 15.44
CA GLN A 290 -6.05 15.85 15.68
C GLN A 290 -5.15 14.68 15.26
N SER A 291 -5.60 13.44 15.51
CA SER A 291 -4.88 12.23 15.10
C SER A 291 -4.65 12.12 13.59
N GLU A 292 -5.51 12.68 12.75
CA GLU A 292 -5.30 12.73 11.30
C GLU A 292 -4.24 13.76 10.91
N LEU A 293 -4.23 14.91 11.58
CA LEU A 293 -3.22 15.96 11.39
C LEU A 293 -1.84 15.45 11.84
N ASP A 294 -1.76 14.84 13.03
CA ASP A 294 -0.55 14.26 13.58
C ASP A 294 -0.01 13.12 12.69
N TYR A 295 -0.90 12.30 12.13
CA TYR A 295 -0.51 11.26 11.18
C TYR A 295 0.17 11.86 9.95
N LEU A 296 -0.42 12.90 9.33
CA LEU A 296 0.19 13.56 8.19
C LEU A 296 1.54 14.21 8.55
N ARG A 297 1.64 14.85 9.73
CA ARG A 297 2.92 15.40 10.21
C ARG A 297 3.98 14.33 10.27
N LYS A 298 3.70 13.24 10.99
CA LYS A 298 4.64 12.14 11.19
C LYS A 298 5.06 11.48 9.88
N GLN A 299 4.13 11.28 8.94
CA GLN A 299 4.45 10.74 7.62
C GLN A 299 5.38 11.69 6.85
N THR A 300 5.09 13.00 6.89
CA THR A 300 5.92 14.02 6.25
C THR A 300 7.33 14.06 6.85
N GLU A 301 7.45 14.02 8.18
CA GLU A 301 8.74 13.96 8.90
C GLU A 301 9.55 12.73 8.48
N THR A 302 8.90 11.55 8.45
CA THR A 302 9.54 10.29 8.07
C THR A 302 10.10 10.36 6.64
N ILE A 303 9.34 10.94 5.70
CA ILE A 303 9.81 11.11 4.33
C ILE A 303 10.95 12.12 4.25
N LEU A 304 10.87 13.23 4.98
CA LEU A 304 11.95 14.22 5.02
C LEU A 304 13.25 13.61 5.54
N GLU A 305 13.20 12.75 6.57
CA GLU A 305 14.36 12.01 7.09
C GLU A 305 15.02 11.15 5.99
N HIS A 306 14.22 10.52 5.12
CA HIS A 306 14.73 9.74 3.99
C HIS A 306 15.29 10.60 2.85
N LEU A 307 14.83 11.85 2.71
CA LEU A 307 15.26 12.79 1.68
C LEU A 307 16.43 13.68 2.10
N THR A 308 16.77 13.70 3.39
CA THR A 308 17.88 14.47 3.94
C THR A 308 19.22 13.97 3.37
N GLY A 309 20.02 14.87 2.79
CA GLY A 309 21.28 14.56 2.11
C GLY A 309 21.13 14.15 0.63
N SER A 310 19.92 14.10 0.10
CA SER A 310 19.68 13.87 -1.33
C SER A 310 19.76 15.17 -2.13
N ASN A 311 19.83 15.06 -3.46
CA ASN A 311 19.72 16.23 -4.36
C ASN A 311 18.36 16.94 -4.27
N TYR A 312 17.39 16.36 -3.57
CA TYR A 312 16.04 16.87 -3.43
C TYR A 312 15.75 17.42 -2.02
N GLU A 313 16.72 17.45 -1.11
CA GLU A 313 16.55 17.92 0.27
C GLU A 313 15.90 19.30 0.34
N ASP A 314 16.42 20.29 -0.39
CA ASP A 314 15.86 21.66 -0.40
C ASP A 314 14.40 21.71 -0.86
N PHE A 315 14.03 20.86 -1.83
CA PHE A 315 12.64 20.75 -2.28
C PHE A 315 11.79 20.07 -1.21
N ALA A 316 12.30 19.01 -0.59
CA ALA A 316 11.63 18.26 0.46
C ALA A 316 11.32 19.13 1.69
N VAL A 317 12.29 19.93 2.12
CA VAL A 317 12.13 20.91 3.22
C VAL A 317 11.02 21.90 2.87
N LYS A 318 11.05 22.50 1.67
CA LYS A 318 10.01 23.47 1.25
C LYS A 318 8.60 22.88 1.22
N GLN A 319 8.44 21.65 0.71
CA GLN A 319 7.13 20.99 0.74
C GLN A 319 6.71 20.64 2.17
N THR A 320 7.65 20.24 3.02
CA THR A 320 7.38 19.91 4.43
C THR A 320 6.90 21.14 5.19
N ASP A 321 7.59 22.28 5.04
CA ASP A 321 7.19 23.56 5.62
C ASP A 321 5.77 23.96 5.17
N PHE A 322 5.50 23.84 3.86
CA PHE A 322 4.16 24.11 3.31
C PHE A 322 3.08 23.20 3.89
N ILE A 323 3.37 21.90 4.04
CA ILE A 323 2.44 20.95 4.66
C ILE A 323 2.18 21.36 6.11
N PHE A 324 3.22 21.60 6.91
CA PHE A 324 3.07 21.97 8.32
C PHE A 324 2.34 23.30 8.51
N GLU A 325 2.62 24.31 7.69
CA GLU A 325 1.90 25.58 7.74
C GLU A 325 0.39 25.39 7.50
N ASN A 326 0.01 24.54 6.53
CA ASN A 326 -1.40 24.24 6.28
C ASN A 326 -2.06 23.47 7.44
N LEU A 327 -1.34 22.53 8.05
CA LEU A 327 -1.82 21.76 9.21
C LEU A 327 -1.96 22.66 10.45
N ASP A 328 -0.99 23.54 10.73
CA ASP A 328 -1.05 24.54 11.80
C ASP A 328 -2.23 25.50 11.61
N ALA A 329 -2.45 25.95 10.37
CA ALA A 329 -3.56 26.83 10.04
C ALA A 329 -4.93 26.15 10.21
N ILE A 330 -5.01 24.83 10.00
CA ILE A 330 -6.21 24.05 10.29
C ILE A 330 -6.46 24.02 11.80
N GLU A 331 -5.45 23.66 12.60
CA GLU A 331 -5.56 23.59 14.07
C GLU A 331 -5.95 24.94 14.67
N ALA A 332 -5.29 26.02 14.23
CA ALA A 332 -5.58 27.37 14.69
C ALA A 332 -7.02 27.78 14.39
N LEU A 333 -7.51 27.53 13.16
CA LEU A 333 -8.88 27.87 12.78
C LEU A 333 -9.90 27.01 13.52
N GLN A 334 -9.61 25.71 13.74
CA GLN A 334 -10.46 24.83 14.53
C GLN A 334 -10.55 25.29 16.00
N ALA A 335 -9.44 25.74 16.58
CA ALA A 335 -9.40 26.29 17.93
C ALA A 335 -10.22 27.60 18.02
N GLU A 336 -10.14 28.47 17.01
CA GLU A 336 -10.93 29.70 16.93
C GLU A 336 -12.44 29.41 16.89
N VAL A 337 -12.88 28.46 16.06
CA VAL A 337 -14.31 28.14 15.91
C VAL A 337 -14.84 27.14 16.94
N ALA A 338 -13.99 26.55 17.78
CA ALA A 338 -14.41 25.56 18.79
C ALA A 338 -15.47 26.14 19.74
N GLY A 339 -15.35 27.43 20.09
CA GLY A 339 -16.30 28.16 20.93
C GLY A 339 -17.36 28.97 20.18
N ALA A 340 -17.39 28.92 18.84
CA ALA A 340 -18.33 29.72 18.06
C ALA A 340 -19.78 29.26 18.29
N PRO A 341 -20.72 30.18 18.59
CA PRO A 341 -22.12 29.83 18.82
C PRO A 341 -22.86 29.50 17.53
N ALA A 342 -22.40 30.03 16.38
CA ALA A 342 -23.03 29.85 15.08
C ALA A 342 -22.46 28.62 14.37
N LEU A 343 -23.36 27.75 13.89
CA LEU A 343 -22.99 26.55 13.14
C LEU A 343 -22.31 26.91 11.83
N GLU A 344 -22.71 28.02 11.22
CA GLU A 344 -22.22 28.54 9.96
C GLU A 344 -20.72 28.85 10.02
N ASP A 345 -20.21 29.27 11.18
CA ASP A 345 -18.78 29.53 11.37
C ASP A 345 -17.96 28.23 11.31
N LYS A 346 -18.47 27.18 11.95
CA LYS A 346 -17.86 25.84 11.89
C LYS A 346 -17.87 25.27 10.47
N ILE A 347 -19.00 25.40 9.76
CA ILE A 347 -19.11 24.96 8.37
C ILE A 347 -18.12 25.71 7.47
N ARG A 348 -18.05 27.04 7.60
CA ARG A 348 -17.10 27.85 6.81
C ARG A 348 -15.64 27.49 7.09
N ALA A 349 -15.30 27.33 8.37
CA ALA A 349 -13.98 26.87 8.76
C ALA A 349 -13.66 25.49 8.19
N HIS A 350 -14.61 24.56 8.20
CA HIS A 350 -14.43 23.24 7.63
C HIS A 350 -14.19 23.26 6.12
N VAL A 351 -14.94 24.04 5.35
CA VAL A 351 -14.70 24.16 3.91
C VAL A 351 -13.27 24.62 3.62
N LEU A 352 -12.79 25.62 4.36
CA LEU A 352 -11.42 26.12 4.22
C LEU A 352 -10.39 25.05 4.65
N ASN A 353 -10.62 24.40 5.79
CA ASN A 353 -9.73 23.38 6.34
C ASN A 353 -9.67 22.13 5.47
N THR A 354 -10.77 21.70 4.88
CA THR A 354 -10.80 20.58 3.92
C THR A 354 -9.97 20.89 2.68
N SER A 355 -10.00 22.14 2.19
CA SER A 355 -9.12 22.57 1.10
C SER A 355 -7.64 22.51 1.51
N ARG A 356 -7.28 23.05 2.67
CA ARG A 356 -5.90 23.03 3.20
C ARG A 356 -5.41 21.59 3.41
N PHE A 357 -6.25 20.75 3.98
CA PHE A 357 -5.95 19.34 4.25
C PHE A 357 -5.74 18.54 2.96
N THR A 358 -6.56 18.81 1.93
CA THR A 358 -6.39 18.21 0.60
C THR A 358 -5.08 18.64 -0.06
N LEU A 359 -4.72 19.93 0.04
CA LEU A 359 -3.43 20.43 -0.46
C LEU A 359 -2.25 19.79 0.28
N ALA A 360 -2.32 19.68 1.62
CA ALA A 360 -1.31 18.99 2.41
C ALA A 360 -1.14 17.52 1.99
N LYS A 361 -2.24 16.79 1.78
CA LYS A 361 -2.21 15.42 1.26
C LYS A 361 -1.59 15.31 -0.12
N GLN A 362 -1.92 16.23 -1.03
CA GLN A 362 -1.33 16.25 -2.36
C GLN A 362 0.18 16.50 -2.29
N LYS A 363 0.63 17.42 -1.42
CA LYS A 363 2.07 17.68 -1.24
C LYS A 363 2.82 16.53 -0.58
N LEU A 364 2.18 15.85 0.36
CA LEU A 364 2.72 14.61 0.91
C LEU A 364 2.89 13.57 -0.18
N LYS A 365 1.91 13.43 -1.09
CA LYS A 365 2.01 12.53 -2.24
C LYS A 365 3.15 12.93 -3.19
N ASP A 366 3.30 14.23 -3.51
CA ASP A 366 4.42 14.72 -4.33
C ASP A 366 5.78 14.32 -3.72
N LEU A 367 5.90 14.33 -2.38
CA LEU A 367 7.10 13.86 -1.67
C LEU A 367 7.28 12.33 -1.74
N GLN A 368 6.19 11.56 -1.64
CA GLN A 368 6.22 10.11 -1.80
C GLN A 368 6.64 9.70 -3.20
N ASP A 369 6.11 10.36 -4.23
CA ASP A 369 6.47 10.11 -5.63
C ASP A 369 7.97 10.40 -5.86
N LEU A 370 8.50 11.44 -5.20
CA LEU A 370 9.92 11.77 -5.28
C LEU A 370 10.83 10.69 -4.64
N LEU A 371 10.37 9.97 -3.62
CA LEU A 371 11.10 8.82 -3.08
C LEU A 371 11.28 7.70 -4.12
N LEU A 372 10.35 7.57 -5.09
CA LEU A 372 10.45 6.60 -6.17
C LEU A 372 11.45 7.03 -7.25
N GLU A 373 11.63 8.34 -7.43
CA GLU A 373 12.55 8.90 -8.43
C GLU A 373 13.99 8.93 -7.98
N ILE A 374 14.26 8.97 -6.68
CA ILE A 374 15.62 8.86 -6.18
C ILE A 374 16.13 7.49 -6.62
N PRO A 375 17.10 7.42 -7.56
CA PRO A 375 17.75 6.15 -7.80
C PRO A 375 18.29 5.76 -6.44
N MET A 376 17.89 4.60 -5.93
CA MET A 376 18.61 4.00 -4.83
C MET A 376 20.03 3.78 -5.35
N GLU A 377 20.88 4.81 -5.30
CA GLU A 377 22.31 4.67 -5.21
C GLU A 377 22.44 3.72 -4.05
N ARG A 378 22.65 2.44 -4.41
CA ARG A 378 22.77 1.32 -3.48
C ARG A 378 23.39 1.88 -2.24
N GLN A 379 22.61 1.89 -1.15
CA GLN A 379 23.08 2.24 0.19
C GLN A 379 24.58 2.02 0.24
N GLU A 380 25.35 3.10 0.47
CA GLU A 380 26.79 3.08 0.75
C GLU A 380 27.15 1.66 1.21
N THR A 381 27.85 0.91 0.35
CA THR A 381 27.98 -0.54 0.47
C THR A 381 28.22 -0.94 1.93
N VAL A 382 27.80 -2.13 2.35
CA VAL A 382 28.15 -2.66 3.69
C VAL A 382 29.63 -2.42 4.03
N VAL A 383 30.51 -2.34 3.02
CA VAL A 383 31.92 -1.91 3.13
C VAL A 383 32.11 -0.48 3.65
N ASP A 384 31.34 0.52 3.23
CA ASP A 384 31.41 1.91 3.71
C ASP A 384 30.78 2.09 5.09
N GLN A 385 29.71 1.35 5.41
CA GLN A 385 29.20 1.25 6.79
C GLN A 385 30.21 0.55 7.70
N ILE A 386 30.86 -0.54 7.23
CA ILE A 386 32.00 -1.17 7.92
C ILE A 386 33.16 -0.19 8.00
N ARG A 387 33.43 0.66 7.01
CA ARG A 387 34.51 1.65 7.03
C ARG A 387 34.24 2.73 8.06
N LYS A 388 33.01 3.25 8.15
CA LYS A 388 32.55 4.19 9.19
C LYS A 388 32.59 3.53 10.57
N ALA A 389 32.16 2.28 10.70
CA ALA A 389 32.20 1.51 11.95
C ALA A 389 33.64 1.14 12.39
N VAL A 390 34.55 0.84 11.46
CA VAL A 390 35.97 0.60 11.73
C VAL A 390 36.67 1.91 12.11
N LYS A 391 36.28 3.03 11.50
CA LYS A 391 36.80 4.37 11.82
C LYS A 391 36.27 4.90 13.17
N SER A 392 35.06 4.51 13.59
CA SER A 392 34.58 4.76 14.95
C SER A 392 35.20 3.79 15.97
N LEU A 393 35.45 2.54 15.59
CA LEU A 393 36.19 1.57 16.41
C LEU A 393 37.66 1.96 16.62
N SER A 394 38.34 2.58 15.64
CA SER A 394 39.70 3.09 15.87
C SER A 394 39.73 4.20 16.92
N ASN A 395 38.68 5.02 16.99
CA ASN A 395 38.54 6.04 18.04
C ASN A 395 38.21 5.41 19.41
N ILE A 396 37.52 4.26 19.43
CA ILE A 396 37.26 3.47 20.66
C ILE A 396 38.51 2.71 21.12
N ILE A 397 39.39 2.26 20.22
CA ILE A 397 40.65 1.59 20.57
C ILE A 397 41.61 2.55 21.30
N ASP A 398 41.57 3.85 20.99
CA ASP A 398 42.33 4.85 21.75
C ASP A 398 41.71 5.15 23.12
N ILE A 399 40.40 4.92 23.30
CA ILE A 399 39.72 4.98 24.61
C ILE A 399 40.04 3.72 25.45
N ILE A 400 40.22 2.55 24.83
CA ILE A 400 40.58 1.30 25.54
C ILE A 400 42.04 1.31 26.02
N LYS A 401 42.91 2.20 25.50
CA LYS A 401 44.24 2.45 26.08
C LYS A 401 44.20 3.24 27.40
N LEU A 402 43.05 3.80 27.77
CA LEU A 402 42.80 4.44 29.07
C LEU A 402 42.10 3.46 30.02
N GLY A 403 42.88 2.59 30.65
CA GLY A 403 42.63 2.27 32.06
C GLY A 403 41.89 1.00 32.46
N PHE A 404 41.67 0.01 31.58
CA PHE A 404 41.25 -1.32 32.02
C PHE A 404 42.30 -2.38 31.64
N LYS A 405 43.13 -2.78 32.61
CA LYS A 405 43.91 -4.02 32.55
C LYS A 405 43.03 -5.11 33.18
N PRO A 406 42.26 -5.91 32.41
CA PRO A 406 41.55 -7.03 32.98
C PRO A 406 42.57 -8.01 33.57
N ASP A 407 42.30 -8.50 34.76
CA ASP A 407 43.09 -9.57 35.36
C ASP A 407 43.08 -10.79 34.41
N LEU A 408 44.21 -11.49 34.31
CA LEU A 408 44.40 -12.64 33.41
C LEU A 408 43.34 -13.72 33.68
N SER A 409 42.89 -13.82 34.94
CA SER A 409 41.82 -14.70 35.37
C SER A 409 40.46 -14.34 34.74
N THR A 410 40.08 -13.07 34.75
CA THR A 410 38.81 -12.59 34.20
C THR A 410 38.76 -12.74 32.68
N THR A 411 39.90 -12.51 32.02
CA THR A 411 40.03 -12.67 30.56
C THR A 411 39.81 -14.13 30.15
N TRP A 412 40.38 -15.08 30.90
CA TRP A 412 40.14 -16.51 30.65
C TRP A 412 38.69 -16.92 30.86
N TRP A 413 38.03 -16.41 31.90
CA TRP A 413 36.61 -16.68 32.14
C TRP A 413 35.71 -16.14 31.02
N ILE A 414 36.02 -14.97 30.47
CA ILE A 414 35.30 -14.39 29.32
C ILE A 414 35.50 -15.26 28.07
N ILE A 415 36.74 -15.66 27.78
CA ILE A 415 37.05 -16.54 26.64
C ILE A 415 36.32 -17.88 26.78
N LEU A 416 36.33 -18.47 27.97
CA LEU A 416 35.67 -19.75 28.25
C LEU A 416 34.14 -19.62 28.14
N GLY A 417 33.57 -18.51 28.61
CA GLY A 417 32.16 -18.18 28.44
C GLY A 417 31.76 -18.06 26.97
N LEU A 418 32.60 -17.43 26.14
CA LEU A 418 32.35 -17.26 24.71
C LEU A 418 32.44 -18.59 23.95
N ILE A 419 33.40 -19.45 24.31
CA ILE A 419 33.52 -20.82 23.75
C ILE A 419 32.30 -21.67 24.15
N ALA A 420 31.86 -21.60 25.41
CA ALA A 420 30.69 -22.33 25.88
C ALA A 420 29.41 -21.88 25.16
N PHE A 421 29.24 -20.57 24.97
CA PHE A 421 28.11 -20.00 24.23
C PHE A 421 28.09 -20.47 22.76
N LEU A 422 29.24 -20.41 22.08
CA LEU A 422 29.37 -20.90 20.70
C LEU A 422 29.08 -22.41 20.59
N PHE A 423 29.49 -23.20 21.58
CA PHE A 423 29.19 -24.63 21.63
C PHE A 423 27.68 -24.89 21.78
N ILE A 424 26.99 -24.14 22.66
CA ILE A 424 25.54 -24.24 22.84
C ILE A 424 24.80 -23.88 21.54
N MET A 425 25.20 -22.79 20.89
CA MET A 425 24.65 -22.37 19.60
C MET A 425 24.89 -23.39 18.50
N ALA A 426 26.11 -23.92 18.36
CA ALA A 426 26.40 -24.94 17.36
C ALA A 426 25.58 -26.23 17.60
N THR A 427 25.40 -26.61 18.87
CA THR A 427 24.62 -27.79 19.24
C THR A 427 23.13 -27.59 18.95
N SER A 428 22.57 -26.40 19.23
CA SER A 428 21.16 -26.10 18.93
C SER A 428 20.88 -26.14 17.42
N PHE A 429 21.76 -25.54 16.60
CA PHE A 429 21.67 -25.62 15.14
C PHE A 429 21.77 -27.06 14.63
N TYR A 430 22.68 -27.87 15.19
CA TYR A 430 22.82 -29.28 14.82
C TYR A 430 21.54 -30.08 15.13
N VAL A 431 20.92 -29.88 16.30
CA VAL A 431 19.67 -30.55 16.67
C VAL A 431 18.52 -30.14 15.74
N ILE A 432 18.37 -28.85 15.44
CA ILE A 432 17.34 -28.36 14.50
C ILE A 432 17.55 -28.97 13.12
N TRP A 433 18.80 -29.05 12.66
CA TRP A 433 19.14 -29.64 11.36
C TRP A 433 18.85 -31.15 11.29
N VAL A 434 19.22 -31.91 12.33
CA VAL A 434 18.91 -33.35 12.41
C VAL A 434 17.40 -33.60 12.47
N SER A 435 16.63 -32.75 13.15
CA SER A 435 15.16 -32.84 13.18
C SER A 435 14.57 -32.68 11.77
N LYS A 436 14.98 -31.63 11.03
CA LYS A 436 14.52 -31.42 9.63
C LYS A 436 14.90 -32.57 8.68
N LEU A 437 16.02 -33.26 8.92
CA LEU A 437 16.41 -34.44 8.13
C LEU A 437 15.52 -35.66 8.38
N LYS A 438 14.88 -35.78 9.55
CA LYS A 438 13.94 -36.87 9.83
C LYS A 438 12.59 -36.63 9.16
N ASP A 439 12.10 -35.39 9.18
CA ASP A 439 10.81 -35.02 8.59
C ASP A 439 10.79 -35.18 7.06
N THR A 440 11.93 -34.96 6.39
CA THR A 440 12.03 -35.17 4.93
C THR A 440 12.02 -36.64 4.52
N LYS A 441 12.37 -37.58 5.41
CA LYS A 441 12.32 -39.03 5.11
C LYS A 441 10.92 -39.62 5.25
N THR A 442 10.09 -39.10 6.16
CA THR A 442 8.70 -39.55 6.33
C THR A 442 7.82 -39.08 5.17
N VAL A 443 8.03 -37.88 4.64
CA VAL A 443 7.31 -37.37 3.45
C VAL A 443 7.61 -38.19 2.19
N LYS A 444 8.87 -38.58 1.95
CA LYS A 444 9.24 -39.45 0.81
C LYS A 444 8.70 -40.89 0.89
N LYS A 445 8.40 -41.39 2.10
CA LYS A 445 7.84 -42.74 2.27
C LYS A 445 6.33 -42.75 2.04
N LYS A 446 5.61 -41.67 2.41
CA LYS A 446 4.17 -41.50 2.13
C LYS A 446 3.89 -41.35 0.63
N SER A 447 4.68 -40.54 -0.09
CA SER A 447 4.46 -40.35 -1.54
C SER A 447 4.71 -41.61 -2.39
N LYS A 448 5.53 -42.56 -1.90
CA LYS A 448 5.81 -43.83 -2.60
C LYS A 448 4.73 -44.89 -2.37
N ASP A 449 3.98 -44.81 -1.27
CA ASP A 449 2.87 -45.73 -0.98
C ASP A 449 1.57 -45.28 -1.67
N ASP A 450 1.32 -43.97 -1.72
CA ASP A 450 0.14 -43.41 -2.39
C ASP A 450 0.24 -43.52 -3.93
N GLY A 451 1.45 -43.50 -4.50
CA GLY A 451 1.66 -43.70 -5.95
C GLY A 451 1.44 -45.12 -6.46
N LYS A 452 1.35 -46.13 -5.57
CA LYS A 452 1.13 -47.53 -5.97
C LYS A 452 -0.34 -47.95 -5.93
N LYS A 453 -1.24 -47.15 -5.31
CA LYS A 453 -2.67 -47.48 -5.19
C LYS A 453 -3.57 -46.89 -6.27
N THR A 454 -3.10 -45.96 -7.10
CA THR A 454 -3.91 -45.30 -8.15
C THR A 454 -3.77 -45.89 -9.56
N ALA A 455 -2.95 -46.93 -9.76
CA ALA A 455 -2.78 -47.57 -11.07
C ALA A 455 -3.78 -48.72 -11.37
N ALA A 456 -4.82 -48.92 -10.54
CA ALA A 456 -5.76 -50.05 -10.67
C ALA A 456 -7.25 -49.65 -10.70
N ALA A 457 -7.60 -48.43 -11.10
CA ALA A 457 -9.00 -48.02 -11.26
C ALA A 457 -9.32 -47.73 -12.74
N GLY A 458 -10.19 -48.59 -13.28
CA GLY A 458 -10.64 -48.70 -14.67
C GLY A 458 -10.93 -47.43 -15.44
N THR A 459 -10.65 -47.52 -16.73
CA THR A 459 -11.15 -46.69 -17.84
C THR A 459 -12.68 -46.53 -17.76
N PRO A 460 -13.22 -45.30 -17.63
CA PRO A 460 -14.65 -45.08 -17.81
C PRO A 460 -15.02 -45.06 -19.29
N ALA A 461 -16.10 -45.76 -19.62
CA ALA A 461 -16.68 -45.85 -20.96
C ALA A 461 -17.19 -44.49 -21.48
N PRO A 462 -17.19 -44.27 -22.81
CA PRO A 462 -17.61 -43.00 -23.41
C PRO A 462 -19.12 -42.75 -23.27
N PRO A 463 -19.55 -41.50 -23.03
CA PRO A 463 -20.96 -41.15 -22.86
C PRO A 463 -21.73 -41.20 -24.18
N ASN A 464 -22.93 -41.74 -24.08
CA ASN A 464 -23.91 -42.00 -25.12
C ASN A 464 -24.45 -40.69 -25.75
N ALA A 465 -24.60 -40.70 -27.07
CA ALA A 465 -25.07 -39.56 -27.87
C ALA A 465 -26.57 -39.28 -27.63
N ALA A 466 -26.89 -38.03 -27.30
CA ALA A 466 -28.26 -37.55 -27.15
C ALA A 466 -28.85 -37.10 -28.50
N ALA A 467 -30.11 -37.49 -28.73
CA ALA A 467 -30.91 -37.20 -29.92
C ALA A 467 -31.41 -35.74 -29.97
N PRO A 468 -31.74 -35.20 -31.17
CA PRO A 468 -32.21 -33.82 -31.32
C PRO A 468 -33.71 -33.65 -31.02
N PRO A 469 -34.15 -32.47 -30.54
CA PRO A 469 -35.56 -32.18 -30.28
C PRO A 469 -36.33 -31.82 -31.57
N LYS A 470 -37.63 -32.12 -31.56
CA LYS A 470 -38.62 -31.71 -32.57
C LYS A 470 -39.18 -30.33 -32.28
#